data_AF-A0A6C0EXZ9-F1
#
_entry.id   AF-A0A6C0EXZ9-F1
#
_cell.length_a   1.000
_cell.length_b   1.000
_cell.length_c   1.000
_cell.angle_alpha   90.00
_cell.angle_beta   90.00
_cell.angle_gamma   90.00
#
_symmetry.space_group_name_H-M   'P 1'
#
loop_
_entity.id
_entity.type
_entity.pdbx_description
1 polymer ?
#
loop_
_entity_poly.entity_id
_entity_poly.type
_entity_poly.pdbx_seq_one_letter_code
_entity_poly.pdbx_strand_id
1 'polypeptide(L)'
;MSSPTDEQIIHVRNNLRNLIDFNNSLYVQGNTKILNAYFLLSISDNKDLGLAIGLNLLKGAFIALGAEGSIVGAIVANFMCGVVDSYTDTTPPSLNAQMSSLLTRFQATSEQLTSDLEMYYGNPGLYWNKTFSGSVTNAFGTYAVSSTFSDLDTIDFPANTNSEFMVYLLKAQYALDQQVWFTLLPNFVITQFNPSSDYPCKTNSEQQMETNAAGFYGKHKSYWNNWVFHYSTNRKGEDNSYFTQWQNDIGTGAGAFTDGALNDSACDYLFIDSYDNVIINSNGLFNRAFVFTKMANIKHVTHTYNH
;
A
#
# COMPACT_ATOMS: atom_id res chain seq x y z
N MET A 1 2.71 -22.72 -32.14
CA MET A 1 3.56 -22.55 -30.94
C MET A 1 4.39 -23.80 -30.81
N SER A 2 5.71 -23.67 -30.61
CA SER A 2 6.62 -24.80 -30.44
C SER A 2 6.48 -25.38 -29.04
N SER A 3 6.57 -26.70 -28.91
CA SER A 3 6.72 -27.35 -27.61
C SER A 3 8.05 -26.94 -26.98
N PRO A 4 8.11 -26.76 -25.64
CA PRO A 4 9.35 -26.44 -24.95
C PRO A 4 10.37 -27.57 -25.08
N THR A 5 11.66 -27.21 -25.04
CA THR A 5 12.72 -28.20 -24.85
C THR A 5 12.83 -28.64 -23.39
N ASP A 6 13.47 -29.78 -23.14
CA ASP A 6 13.68 -30.27 -21.77
C ASP A 6 14.52 -29.29 -20.93
N GLU A 7 15.48 -28.60 -21.55
CA GLU A 7 16.30 -27.57 -20.89
C GLU A 7 15.45 -26.40 -20.40
N GLN A 8 14.53 -25.92 -21.23
CA GLN A 8 13.60 -24.85 -20.87
C GLN A 8 12.63 -25.28 -19.76
N ILE A 9 12.17 -26.53 -19.79
CA ILE A 9 11.34 -27.10 -18.72
C ILE A 9 12.11 -27.15 -17.39
N ILE A 10 13.37 -27.57 -17.40
CA ILE A 10 14.22 -27.61 -16.20
C ILE A 10 14.45 -26.19 -15.66
N HIS A 11 14.72 -25.23 -16.54
CA HIS A 11 14.93 -23.85 -16.18
C HIS A 11 13.69 -23.24 -15.50
N VAL A 12 12.51 -23.38 -16.13
CA VAL A 12 11.24 -22.94 -15.53
C VAL A 12 10.95 -23.63 -14.20
N ARG A 13 11.28 -24.91 -14.04
CA ARG A 13 11.15 -25.60 -12.74
C ARG A 13 12.01 -24.96 -11.66
N ASN A 14 13.23 -24.54 -11.96
CA ASN A 14 14.08 -23.86 -10.99
C ASN A 14 13.47 -22.52 -10.57
N ASN A 15 12.96 -21.73 -11.52
CA ASN A 15 12.27 -20.49 -11.22
C ASN A 15 11.01 -20.72 -10.37
N LEU A 16 10.18 -21.70 -10.71
CA LEU A 16 8.99 -22.05 -9.92
C LEU A 16 9.34 -22.50 -8.50
N ARG A 17 10.41 -23.29 -8.32
CA ARG A 17 10.90 -23.66 -6.99
C ARG A 17 11.26 -22.42 -6.16
N ASN A 18 12.00 -21.49 -6.76
CA ASN A 18 12.41 -20.26 -6.09
C ASN A 18 11.20 -19.35 -5.77
N LEU A 19 10.17 -19.32 -6.64
CA LEU A 19 8.92 -18.60 -6.40
C LEU A 19 8.06 -19.23 -5.29
N ILE A 20 8.07 -20.56 -5.15
CA ILE A 20 7.44 -21.25 -4.02
C ILE A 20 8.11 -20.82 -2.71
N ASP A 21 9.45 -20.85 -2.67
CA ASP A 21 10.20 -20.41 -1.49
C ASP A 21 9.95 -18.93 -1.16
N PHE A 22 9.82 -18.11 -2.21
CA PHE A 22 9.49 -16.69 -2.08
C PHE A 22 8.11 -16.48 -1.46
N ASN A 23 7.07 -17.13 -1.99
CA ASN A 23 5.71 -17.03 -1.47
C ASN A 23 5.62 -17.54 -0.02
N ASN A 24 6.29 -18.65 0.30
CA ASN A 24 6.33 -19.19 1.66
C ASN A 24 7.04 -18.22 2.63
N SER A 25 8.09 -17.53 2.18
CA SER A 25 8.76 -16.51 2.99
C SER A 25 7.88 -15.27 3.19
N LEU A 26 7.20 -14.84 2.12
CA LEU A 26 6.27 -13.71 2.16
C LEU A 26 5.03 -14.01 3.02
N TYR A 27 4.53 -15.25 3.03
CA TYR A 27 3.44 -15.70 3.91
C TYR A 27 3.73 -15.40 5.38
N VAL A 28 4.91 -15.82 5.87
CA VAL A 28 5.31 -15.63 7.26
C VAL A 28 5.46 -14.15 7.59
N GLN A 29 6.13 -13.40 6.72
CA GLN A 29 6.37 -11.97 6.91
C GLN A 29 5.07 -11.15 6.81
N GLY A 30 4.20 -11.53 5.88
CA GLY A 30 2.92 -10.87 5.61
C GLY A 30 1.93 -11.01 6.76
N ASN A 31 1.90 -12.17 7.41
CA ASN A 31 1.11 -12.36 8.62
C ASN A 31 1.48 -11.31 9.69
N THR A 32 2.78 -11.08 9.88
CA THR A 32 3.27 -10.06 10.83
C THR A 32 2.84 -8.66 10.42
N LYS A 33 2.88 -8.31 9.12
CA LYS A 33 2.45 -6.99 8.63
C LYS A 33 0.97 -6.73 8.88
N ILE A 34 0.11 -7.71 8.60
CA ILE A 34 -1.33 -7.63 8.85
C ILE A 34 -1.58 -7.44 10.35
N LEU A 35 -1.01 -8.30 11.20
CA LEU A 35 -1.17 -8.20 12.65
C LEU A 35 -0.70 -6.86 13.21
N ASN A 36 0.46 -6.38 12.76
CA ASN A 36 1.02 -5.10 13.18
C ASN A 36 0.11 -3.92 12.78
N ALA A 37 -0.46 -3.93 11.59
CA ALA A 37 -1.38 -2.89 11.14
C ALA A 37 -2.64 -2.83 12.01
N TYR A 38 -3.28 -3.98 12.28
CA TYR A 38 -4.45 -4.03 13.18
C TYR A 38 -4.11 -3.56 14.60
N PHE A 39 -2.95 -3.98 15.13
CA PHE A 39 -2.47 -3.53 16.44
C PHE A 39 -2.24 -2.02 16.49
N LEU A 40 -1.47 -1.47 15.55
CA LEU A 40 -1.17 -0.04 15.51
C LEU A 40 -2.43 0.79 15.30
N LEU A 41 -3.34 0.37 14.41
CA LEU A 41 -4.60 1.07 14.16
C LEU A 41 -5.63 0.86 15.27
N SER A 42 -5.36 0.00 16.27
CA SER A 42 -6.29 -0.32 17.36
C SER A 42 -7.67 -0.78 16.87
N ILE A 43 -7.70 -1.52 15.76
CA ILE A 43 -8.90 -2.15 15.19
C ILE A 43 -8.80 -3.67 15.32
N SER A 44 -9.94 -4.38 15.29
CA SER A 44 -9.98 -5.83 15.42
C SER A 44 -10.01 -6.54 14.07
N ASP A 45 -9.20 -7.58 13.88
CA ASP A 45 -9.28 -8.49 12.73
C ASP A 45 -10.28 -9.61 13.00
N ASN A 46 -11.58 -9.27 13.03
CA ASN A 46 -12.66 -10.22 13.35
C ASN A 46 -13.67 -10.38 12.19
N LYS A 47 -13.29 -9.97 10.99
CA LYS A 47 -14.13 -10.05 9.80
C LYS A 47 -13.28 -10.22 8.53
N ASP A 48 -13.69 -11.14 7.67
CA ASP A 48 -13.20 -11.22 6.29
C ASP A 48 -13.71 -10.01 5.49
N LEU A 49 -12.78 -9.28 4.87
CA LEU A 49 -13.09 -8.13 4.01
C LEU A 49 -13.47 -8.57 2.58
N GLY A 50 -13.37 -9.86 2.28
CA GLY A 50 -13.83 -10.50 1.05
C GLY A 50 -12.69 -10.90 0.12
N LEU A 51 -13.02 -11.78 -0.83
CA LEU A 51 -12.07 -12.38 -1.78
C LEU A 51 -11.22 -11.34 -2.49
N ALA A 52 -11.85 -10.34 -3.12
CA ALA A 52 -11.15 -9.34 -3.92
C ALA A 52 -10.07 -8.60 -3.12
N ILE A 53 -10.35 -8.25 -1.85
CA ILE A 53 -9.38 -7.60 -0.97
C ILE A 53 -8.24 -8.57 -0.63
N GLY A 54 -8.56 -9.81 -0.23
CA GLY A 54 -7.56 -10.83 0.08
C GLY A 54 -6.60 -11.13 -1.08
N LEU A 55 -7.13 -11.31 -2.29
CA LEU A 55 -6.33 -11.48 -3.51
C LEU A 55 -5.41 -10.27 -3.72
N ASN A 56 -5.96 -9.08 -3.56
CA ASN A 56 -5.27 -7.84 -3.84
C ASN A 56 -4.17 -7.50 -2.83
N LEU A 57 -4.20 -8.08 -1.61
CA LEU A 57 -3.06 -8.02 -0.68
C LEU A 57 -1.80 -8.66 -1.30
N LEU A 58 -1.90 -9.90 -1.79
CA LEU A 58 -0.77 -10.60 -2.41
C LEU A 58 -0.35 -9.96 -3.73
N LYS A 59 -1.32 -9.56 -4.57
CA LYS A 59 -1.01 -8.84 -5.82
C LYS A 59 -0.27 -7.52 -5.55
N GLY A 60 -0.68 -6.77 -4.53
CA GLY A 60 0.01 -5.55 -4.10
C GLY A 60 1.45 -5.80 -3.64
N ALA A 61 1.71 -6.95 -3.01
CA ALA A 61 3.08 -7.37 -2.67
C ALA A 61 3.92 -7.67 -3.92
N PHE A 62 3.38 -8.44 -4.86
CA PHE A 62 4.12 -8.88 -6.04
C PHE A 62 4.37 -7.77 -7.07
N ILE A 63 3.43 -6.83 -7.24
CA ILE A 63 3.59 -5.76 -8.24
C ILE A 63 4.81 -4.89 -7.97
N ALA A 64 5.24 -4.76 -6.71
CA ALA A 64 6.43 -4.02 -6.33
C ALA A 64 7.74 -4.63 -6.85
N LEU A 65 7.76 -5.92 -7.20
CA LEU A 65 8.92 -6.54 -7.83
C LEU A 65 9.21 -5.92 -9.20
N GLY A 66 8.18 -5.50 -9.94
CA GLY A 66 8.33 -4.86 -11.25
C GLY A 66 8.72 -3.38 -11.22
N ALA A 67 8.63 -2.72 -10.06
CA ALA A 67 8.81 -1.27 -9.96
C ALA A 67 10.28 -0.80 -10.11
N GLU A 68 11.26 -1.69 -10.00
CA GLU A 68 12.70 -1.33 -10.10
C GLU A 68 13.32 -1.46 -11.50
N GLY A 69 12.52 -1.70 -12.54
CA GLY A 69 13.03 -1.73 -13.91
C GLY A 69 13.90 -2.95 -14.24
N SER A 70 13.95 -3.97 -13.38
CA SER A 70 14.51 -5.28 -13.74
C SER A 70 13.44 -6.10 -14.48
N ILE A 71 13.83 -6.67 -15.62
CA ILE A 71 12.94 -7.53 -16.43
C ILE A 71 12.50 -8.77 -15.63
N VAL A 72 13.37 -9.27 -14.75
CA VAL A 72 13.11 -10.40 -13.85
C VAL A 72 11.93 -10.10 -12.93
N GLY A 73 11.99 -8.98 -12.21
CA GLY A 73 10.92 -8.58 -11.29
C GLY A 73 9.60 -8.30 -12.01
N ALA A 74 9.65 -7.68 -13.19
CA ALA A 74 8.46 -7.39 -13.97
C ALA A 74 7.73 -8.66 -14.47
N ILE A 75 8.48 -9.65 -14.98
CA ILE A 75 7.89 -10.92 -15.44
C ILE A 75 7.27 -11.68 -14.26
N VAL A 76 7.98 -11.78 -13.14
CA VAL A 76 7.46 -12.45 -11.93
C VAL A 76 6.24 -11.74 -11.37
N ALA A 77 6.27 -10.40 -11.28
CA ALA A 77 5.13 -9.61 -10.84
C ALA A 77 3.90 -9.90 -11.71
N ASN A 78 4.06 -9.85 -13.04
CA ASN A 78 2.96 -10.11 -13.97
C ASN A 78 2.42 -11.55 -13.83
N PHE A 79 3.30 -12.54 -13.77
CA PHE A 79 2.92 -13.94 -13.63
C PHE A 79 2.19 -14.19 -12.29
N MET A 80 2.80 -13.84 -11.16
CA MET A 80 2.24 -14.10 -9.83
C MET A 80 0.93 -13.34 -9.60
N CYS A 81 0.86 -12.06 -10.01
CA CYS A 81 -0.38 -11.30 -9.94
C CYS A 81 -1.46 -11.89 -10.85
N GLY A 82 -1.12 -12.32 -12.07
CA GLY A 82 -2.08 -12.92 -13.00
C GLY A 82 -2.60 -14.28 -12.53
N VAL A 83 -1.76 -15.11 -11.89
CA VAL A 83 -2.21 -16.37 -11.26
C VAL A 83 -3.20 -16.06 -10.16
N VAL A 84 -2.86 -15.16 -9.24
CA VAL A 84 -3.75 -14.78 -8.12
C VAL A 84 -5.04 -14.13 -8.62
N ASP A 85 -4.97 -13.30 -9.67
CA ASP A 85 -6.17 -12.66 -10.23
C ASP A 85 -7.10 -13.68 -10.88
N SER A 86 -6.58 -14.77 -11.45
CA SER A 86 -7.43 -15.82 -12.04
C SER A 86 -8.42 -16.45 -11.05
N TYR A 87 -8.18 -16.32 -9.74
CA TYR A 87 -9.11 -16.76 -8.69
C TYR A 87 -10.39 -15.93 -8.61
N THR A 88 -10.44 -14.75 -9.24
CA THR A 88 -11.71 -13.99 -9.38
C THR A 88 -12.66 -14.67 -10.35
N ASP A 89 -12.11 -15.26 -11.42
CA ASP A 89 -12.90 -15.88 -12.49
C ASP A 89 -13.25 -17.32 -12.14
N THR A 90 -12.29 -18.05 -11.56
CA THR A 90 -12.46 -19.43 -11.11
C THR A 90 -11.94 -19.57 -9.69
N THR A 91 -12.78 -19.23 -8.72
CA THR A 91 -12.41 -19.27 -7.29
C THR A 91 -12.12 -20.70 -6.83
N PRO A 92 -10.90 -21.00 -6.36
CA PRO A 92 -10.55 -22.31 -5.82
C PRO A 92 -11.41 -22.67 -4.60
N PRO A 93 -11.71 -23.97 -4.36
CA PRO A 93 -12.52 -24.39 -3.20
C PRO A 93 -11.98 -23.91 -1.85
N SER A 94 -10.65 -23.88 -1.69
CA SER A 94 -9.95 -23.35 -0.51
C SER A 94 -10.29 -21.88 -0.23
N LEU A 95 -10.58 -21.10 -1.27
CA LEU A 95 -10.90 -19.68 -1.19
C LEU A 95 -12.40 -19.40 -1.17
N ASN A 96 -13.25 -20.39 -1.42
CA ASN A 96 -14.71 -20.28 -1.36
C ASN A 96 -15.25 -20.43 0.08
N ALA A 97 -14.43 -20.92 1.01
CA ALA A 97 -14.80 -21.04 2.41
C ALA A 97 -14.99 -19.67 3.06
N GLN A 98 -15.96 -19.57 3.98
CA GLN A 98 -16.11 -18.41 4.84
C GLN A 98 -14.90 -18.30 5.76
N MET A 99 -14.28 -17.13 5.79
CA MET A 99 -13.12 -16.86 6.64
C MET A 99 -13.48 -15.90 7.77
N SER A 100 -12.76 -16.02 8.89
CA SER A 100 -13.05 -15.27 10.11
C SER A 100 -12.39 -13.90 10.13
N SER A 101 -11.39 -13.67 9.27
CA SER A 101 -10.52 -12.50 9.37
C SER A 101 -9.80 -12.20 8.04
N LEU A 102 -9.26 -11.00 7.88
CA LEU A 102 -8.41 -10.65 6.75
C LEU A 102 -7.11 -11.47 6.75
N LEU A 103 -6.53 -11.71 7.93
CA LEU A 103 -5.33 -12.56 8.06
C LEU A 103 -5.58 -13.97 7.52
N THR A 104 -6.67 -14.61 7.91
CA THR A 104 -7.00 -15.97 7.44
C THR A 104 -7.26 -16.01 5.92
N ARG A 105 -7.89 -14.96 5.37
CA ARG A 105 -8.02 -14.76 3.91
C ARG A 105 -6.67 -14.66 3.20
N PHE A 106 -5.76 -13.85 3.72
CA PHE A 106 -4.41 -13.72 3.18
C PHE A 106 -3.68 -15.07 3.21
N GLN A 107 -3.72 -15.77 4.34
CA GLN A 107 -3.07 -17.06 4.53
C GLN A 107 -3.54 -18.09 3.51
N ALA A 108 -4.86 -18.29 3.40
CA ALA A 108 -5.43 -19.24 2.47
C ALA A 108 -5.13 -18.89 1.00
N THR A 109 -5.09 -17.60 0.66
CA THR A 109 -4.73 -17.16 -0.70
C THR A 109 -3.27 -17.50 -1.01
N SER A 110 -2.38 -17.30 -0.04
CA SER A 110 -0.96 -17.64 -0.19
C SER A 110 -0.76 -19.15 -0.31
N GLU A 111 -1.44 -19.95 0.51
CA GLU A 111 -1.40 -21.41 0.46
C GLU A 111 -1.93 -21.94 -0.88
N GLN A 112 -3.02 -21.36 -1.38
CA GLN A 112 -3.57 -21.70 -2.69
C GLN A 112 -2.57 -21.39 -3.82
N LEU A 113 -1.90 -20.23 -3.76
CA LEU A 113 -0.86 -19.88 -4.71
C LEU A 113 0.31 -20.87 -4.66
N THR A 114 0.76 -21.28 -3.48
CA THR A 114 1.79 -22.31 -3.34
C THR A 114 1.35 -23.61 -4.01
N SER A 115 0.11 -24.06 -3.78
CA SER A 115 -0.42 -25.28 -4.42
C SER A 115 -0.43 -25.18 -5.95
N ASP A 116 -0.80 -24.03 -6.51
CA ASP A 116 -0.80 -23.84 -7.96
C ASP A 116 0.62 -23.78 -8.54
N LEU A 117 1.56 -23.14 -7.85
CA LEU A 117 2.96 -23.14 -8.24
C LEU A 117 3.57 -24.56 -8.22
N GLU A 118 3.21 -25.38 -7.23
CA GLU A 118 3.63 -26.78 -7.15
C GLU A 118 3.04 -27.62 -8.30
N MET A 119 1.78 -27.39 -8.66
CA MET A 119 1.15 -28.01 -9.82
C MET A 119 1.87 -27.63 -11.12
N TYR A 120 2.19 -26.35 -11.30
CA TYR A 120 2.96 -25.87 -12.45
C TYR A 120 4.37 -26.47 -12.48
N TYR A 121 5.03 -26.57 -11.32
CA TYR A 121 6.36 -27.18 -11.18
C TYR A 121 6.35 -28.67 -11.58
N GLY A 122 5.28 -29.40 -11.20
CA GLY A 122 5.11 -30.80 -11.55
C GLY A 122 5.09 -31.03 -13.06
N ASN A 123 4.37 -30.19 -13.82
CA ASN A 123 4.24 -30.34 -15.26
C ASN A 123 4.22 -29.00 -16.04
N PRO A 124 5.37 -28.31 -16.18
CA PRO A 124 5.40 -26.98 -16.79
C PRO A 124 4.98 -26.98 -18.27
N GLY A 125 5.22 -28.09 -18.99
CA GLY A 125 4.91 -28.21 -20.42
C GLY A 125 3.42 -28.09 -20.73
N LEU A 126 2.54 -28.50 -19.82
CA LEU A 126 1.08 -28.34 -19.97
C LEU A 126 0.63 -26.89 -19.94
N TYR A 127 1.38 -26.04 -19.23
CA TYR A 127 1.03 -24.64 -19.03
C TYR A 127 1.83 -23.70 -19.92
N TRP A 128 2.74 -24.22 -20.76
CA TRP A 128 3.73 -23.44 -21.52
C TRP A 128 3.16 -22.22 -22.23
N ASN A 129 2.01 -22.39 -22.89
CA ASN A 129 1.35 -21.34 -23.67
C ASN A 129 0.19 -20.67 -22.92
N LYS A 130 -0.01 -20.98 -21.64
CA LYS A 130 -1.06 -20.38 -20.82
C LYS A 130 -0.67 -18.93 -20.51
N THR A 131 -1.59 -18.01 -20.76
CA THR A 131 -1.45 -16.61 -20.38
C THR A 131 -2.21 -16.36 -19.09
N PHE A 132 -1.58 -15.64 -18.18
CA PHE A 132 -2.15 -15.15 -16.95
C PHE A 132 -2.24 -13.63 -17.05
N SER A 133 -3.44 -13.09 -16.84
CA SER A 133 -3.71 -11.67 -16.98
C SER A 133 -4.66 -11.21 -15.89
N GLY A 134 -4.61 -9.92 -15.59
CA GLY A 134 -5.43 -9.37 -14.53
C GLY A 134 -5.17 -7.90 -14.25
N SER A 135 -5.57 -7.46 -13.07
CA SER A 135 -5.25 -6.12 -12.57
C SER A 135 -4.87 -6.11 -11.10
N VAL A 136 -4.07 -5.12 -10.71
CA VAL A 136 -3.69 -4.86 -9.32
C VAL A 136 -4.06 -3.43 -8.98
N THR A 137 -4.74 -3.24 -7.86
CA THR A 137 -5.07 -1.90 -7.35
C THR A 137 -4.33 -1.65 -6.06
N ASN A 138 -3.48 -0.65 -5.99
CA ASN A 138 -2.84 -0.23 -4.75
C ASN A 138 -3.12 1.25 -4.48
N ALA A 139 -2.47 1.81 -3.46
CA ALA A 139 -2.63 3.22 -3.11
C ALA A 139 -2.33 4.17 -4.29
N PHE A 140 -1.43 3.77 -5.20
CA PHE A 140 -0.91 4.59 -6.29
C PHE A 140 -1.69 4.46 -7.60
N GLY A 141 -2.65 3.52 -7.67
CA GLY A 141 -3.54 3.35 -8.82
C GLY A 141 -3.83 1.90 -9.14
N THR A 142 -4.42 1.70 -10.33
CA THR A 142 -4.72 0.37 -10.88
C THR A 142 -3.83 0.10 -12.09
N TYR A 143 -3.20 -1.06 -12.10
CA TYR A 143 -2.25 -1.49 -13.12
C TYR A 143 -2.71 -2.80 -13.74
N ALA A 144 -2.64 -2.91 -15.06
CA ALA A 144 -2.85 -4.19 -15.73
C ALA A 144 -1.60 -5.07 -15.54
N VAL A 145 -1.82 -6.38 -15.39
CA VAL A 145 -0.77 -7.38 -15.36
C VAL A 145 -1.03 -8.43 -16.43
N SER A 146 0.02 -8.90 -17.09
CA SER A 146 -0.07 -9.96 -18.08
C SER A 146 1.28 -10.62 -18.31
N SER A 147 1.31 -11.94 -18.28
CA SER A 147 2.48 -12.74 -18.68
C SER A 147 2.05 -14.08 -19.24
N THR A 148 2.78 -14.58 -20.22
CA THR A 148 2.67 -15.97 -20.67
C THR A 148 3.60 -16.83 -19.82
N PHE A 149 3.16 -18.03 -19.44
CA PHE A 149 3.93 -18.92 -18.57
C PHE A 149 5.35 -19.19 -19.08
N SER A 150 5.55 -19.29 -20.39
CA SER A 150 6.86 -19.42 -21.03
C SER A 150 7.83 -18.26 -20.74
N ASP A 151 7.34 -17.08 -20.34
CA ASP A 151 8.20 -15.94 -19.99
C ASP A 151 9.09 -16.26 -18.79
N LEU A 152 8.69 -17.20 -17.94
CA LEU A 152 9.52 -17.70 -16.83
C LEU A 152 10.83 -18.36 -17.31
N ASP A 153 10.94 -18.76 -18.57
CA ASP A 153 12.18 -19.29 -19.15
C ASP A 153 13.16 -18.18 -19.54
N THR A 154 12.72 -16.92 -19.56
CA THR A 154 13.52 -15.78 -20.02
C THR A 154 14.24 -15.05 -18.89
N ILE A 155 14.09 -15.53 -17.66
CA ILE A 155 14.58 -14.90 -16.43
C ILE A 155 15.27 -15.92 -15.53
N ASP A 156 16.15 -15.43 -14.66
CA ASP A 156 16.71 -16.19 -13.55
C ASP A 156 16.18 -15.58 -12.23
N PHE A 157 15.09 -16.10 -11.69
CA PHE A 157 14.61 -15.65 -10.39
C PHE A 157 15.53 -16.19 -9.29
N PRO A 158 16.06 -15.33 -8.39
CA PRO A 158 17.09 -15.74 -7.46
C PRO A 158 16.58 -16.81 -6.48
N ALA A 159 17.45 -17.77 -6.14
CA ALA A 159 17.19 -18.72 -5.06
C ALA A 159 17.32 -18.04 -3.69
N ASN A 160 16.74 -18.63 -2.64
CA ASN A 160 16.77 -18.09 -1.27
C ASN A 160 18.17 -17.93 -0.66
N THR A 161 19.19 -18.56 -1.23
CA THR A 161 20.60 -18.40 -0.85
C THR A 161 21.29 -17.20 -1.52
N ASN A 162 20.66 -16.58 -2.51
CA ASN A 162 21.15 -15.39 -3.19
C ASN A 162 20.66 -14.13 -2.47
N SER A 163 21.52 -13.13 -2.27
CA SER A 163 21.17 -11.87 -1.61
C SER A 163 20.06 -11.09 -2.32
N GLU A 164 19.92 -11.22 -3.64
CA GLU A 164 18.87 -10.57 -4.42
C GLU A 164 17.46 -11.10 -4.05
N PHE A 165 17.35 -12.36 -3.63
CA PHE A 165 16.09 -12.91 -3.14
C PHE A 165 15.57 -12.11 -1.94
N MET A 166 16.44 -11.79 -0.99
CA MET A 166 16.08 -11.00 0.18
C MET A 166 15.73 -9.55 -0.20
N VAL A 167 16.39 -8.99 -1.21
CA VAL A 167 16.04 -7.67 -1.74
C VAL A 167 14.62 -7.68 -2.31
N TYR A 168 14.24 -8.69 -3.10
CA TYR A 168 12.87 -8.84 -3.59
C TYR A 168 11.87 -9.08 -2.46
N LEU A 169 12.23 -9.88 -1.45
CA LEU A 169 11.34 -10.20 -0.34
C LEU A 169 11.02 -8.96 0.50
N LEU A 170 12.03 -8.14 0.82
CA LEU A 170 11.85 -6.90 1.57
C LEU A 170 10.96 -5.90 0.83
N LYS A 171 11.09 -5.81 -0.49
CA LYS A 171 10.21 -4.96 -1.32
C LYS A 171 8.77 -5.45 -1.31
N ALA A 172 8.56 -6.73 -1.55
CA ALA A 172 7.23 -7.31 -1.51
C ALA A 172 6.60 -7.18 -0.12
N GLN A 173 7.39 -7.33 0.95
CA GLN A 173 6.94 -7.11 2.31
C GLN A 173 6.54 -5.65 2.57
N TYR A 174 7.35 -4.68 2.13
CA TYR A 174 7.03 -3.26 2.28
C TYR A 174 5.77 -2.88 1.47
N ALA A 175 5.64 -3.38 0.25
CA ALA A 175 4.46 -3.13 -0.57
C ALA A 175 3.20 -3.82 -0.04
N LEU A 176 3.32 -5.02 0.54
CA LEU A 176 2.23 -5.66 1.26
C LEU A 176 1.78 -4.81 2.44
N ASP A 177 2.72 -4.24 3.21
CA ASP A 177 2.43 -3.37 4.33
C ASP A 177 1.64 -2.13 3.88
N GLN A 178 2.13 -1.45 2.83
CA GLN A 178 1.39 -0.35 2.19
C GLN A 178 -0.02 -0.79 1.75
N GLN A 179 -0.15 -1.97 1.14
CA GLN A 179 -1.42 -2.48 0.66
C GLN A 179 -2.40 -2.80 1.80
N VAL A 180 -1.91 -3.33 2.92
CA VAL A 180 -2.70 -3.56 4.14
C VAL A 180 -3.19 -2.24 4.71
N TRP A 181 -2.30 -1.26 4.90
CA TRP A 181 -2.69 0.06 5.41
C TRP A 181 -3.66 0.77 4.48
N PHE A 182 -3.43 0.74 3.17
CA PHE A 182 -4.38 1.26 2.19
C PHE A 182 -5.77 0.61 2.29
N THR A 183 -5.82 -0.67 2.65
CA THR A 183 -7.08 -1.40 2.86
C THR A 183 -7.77 -1.01 4.18
N LEU A 184 -7.01 -0.68 5.23
CA LEU A 184 -7.53 -0.46 6.58
C LEU A 184 -7.80 1.01 6.91
N LEU A 185 -7.05 1.95 6.33
CA LEU A 185 -7.23 3.40 6.54
C LEU A 185 -8.64 3.93 6.22
N PRO A 186 -9.42 3.35 5.27
CA PRO A 186 -10.82 3.70 5.09
C PRO A 186 -11.74 3.48 6.31
N ASN A 187 -11.28 2.80 7.37
CA ASN A 187 -12.00 2.76 8.67
C ASN A 187 -11.92 4.07 9.46
N PHE A 188 -11.07 5.01 9.01
CA PHE A 188 -10.85 6.32 9.60
C PHE A 188 -11.40 7.42 8.69
N VAL A 189 -11.45 8.63 9.22
CA VAL A 189 -11.87 9.84 8.50
C VAL A 189 -10.80 10.91 8.61
N ILE A 190 -10.72 11.75 7.58
CA ILE A 190 -9.97 13.01 7.63
C ILE A 190 -10.95 14.11 8.05
N THR A 191 -10.75 14.66 9.23
CA THR A 191 -11.55 15.76 9.77
C THR A 191 -10.85 17.09 9.55
N GLN A 192 -11.44 17.96 8.74
CA GLN A 192 -11.01 19.35 8.61
C GLN A 192 -11.69 20.21 9.71
N PHE A 193 -10.91 20.92 10.51
CA PHE A 193 -11.41 21.79 11.57
C PHE A 193 -11.61 23.24 11.08
N ASN A 194 -12.79 23.79 11.39
CA ASN A 194 -13.25 25.12 11.01
C ASN A 194 -13.67 25.96 12.24
N PRO A 195 -13.50 27.29 12.23
CA PRO A 195 -12.92 28.09 11.14
C PRO A 195 -11.41 27.90 11.01
N SER A 196 -10.88 28.18 9.82
CA SER A 196 -9.44 28.29 9.58
C SER A 196 -8.85 29.52 10.28
N SER A 197 -7.54 29.46 10.53
CA SER A 197 -6.78 30.61 11.02
C SER A 197 -6.22 31.41 9.85
N ASP A 198 -6.40 32.72 9.88
CA ASP A 198 -5.85 33.65 8.89
C ASP A 198 -4.49 34.22 9.37
N TYR A 199 -3.48 34.13 8.52
CA TYR A 199 -2.11 34.57 8.77
C TYR A 199 -1.70 35.66 7.79
N PRO A 200 -1.72 36.95 8.20
CA PRO A 200 -1.31 38.05 7.33
C PRO A 200 0.14 37.90 6.85
N CYS A 201 0.37 38.08 5.54
CA CYS A 201 1.70 37.96 4.92
C CYS A 201 2.69 39.02 5.43
N LYS A 202 2.18 40.16 5.93
CA LYS A 202 3.00 41.23 6.50
C LYS A 202 3.82 40.79 7.72
N THR A 203 3.38 39.75 8.43
CA THR A 203 4.02 39.25 9.66
C THR A 203 4.38 37.78 9.62
N ASN A 204 4.01 37.06 8.55
CA ASN A 204 4.25 35.62 8.39
C ASN A 204 4.79 35.35 6.98
N SER A 205 6.05 34.89 6.90
CA SER A 205 6.60 34.35 5.66
C SER A 205 6.21 32.88 5.47
N GLU A 206 6.29 32.40 4.24
CA GLU A 206 6.08 30.99 3.89
C GLU A 206 6.97 30.06 4.73
N GLN A 207 8.27 30.35 4.80
CA GLN A 207 9.22 29.59 5.62
C GLN A 207 8.87 29.55 7.11
N GLN A 208 8.31 30.63 7.67
CA GLN A 208 7.86 30.64 9.07
C GLN A 208 6.65 29.71 9.26
N MET A 209 5.72 29.67 8.30
CA MET A 209 4.58 28.77 8.35
C MET A 209 5.00 27.30 8.22
N GLU A 210 5.95 26.99 7.34
CA GLU A 210 6.53 25.65 7.21
C GLU A 210 7.21 25.19 8.50
N THR A 211 8.03 26.07 9.10
CA THR A 211 8.71 25.79 10.38
C THR A 211 7.71 25.54 11.50
N ASN A 212 6.65 26.35 11.57
CA ASN A 212 5.57 26.18 12.56
C ASN A 212 4.82 24.87 12.34
N ALA A 213 4.54 24.50 11.08
CA ALA A 213 3.89 23.25 10.74
C ALA A 213 4.75 22.04 11.15
N ALA A 214 6.05 22.05 10.85
CA ALA A 214 6.97 20.98 11.26
C ALA A 214 7.01 20.80 12.79
N GLY A 215 7.06 21.90 13.55
CA GLY A 215 6.98 21.87 15.01
C GLY A 215 5.63 21.38 15.54
N PHE A 216 4.54 21.70 14.84
CA PHE A 216 3.18 21.24 15.16
C PHE A 216 3.05 19.73 14.97
N TYR A 217 3.50 19.18 13.84
CA TYR A 217 3.40 17.74 13.56
C TYR A 217 4.25 16.87 14.49
N GLY A 218 5.34 17.41 15.06
CA GLY A 218 6.09 16.73 16.10
C GLY A 218 5.28 16.44 17.37
N LYS A 219 4.22 17.21 17.63
CA LYS A 219 3.30 17.07 18.77
C LYS A 219 1.94 16.50 18.39
N HIS A 220 1.50 16.75 17.17
CA HIS A 220 0.20 16.38 16.63
C HIS A 220 0.41 15.51 15.40
N LYS A 221 0.87 14.28 15.62
CA LYS A 221 1.40 13.42 14.55
C LYS A 221 0.34 12.97 13.55
N SER A 222 -0.92 12.96 13.93
CA SER A 222 -2.07 12.64 13.08
C SER A 222 -2.53 13.81 12.21
N TYR A 223 -1.95 15.00 12.35
CA TYR A 223 -2.43 16.19 11.65
C TYR A 223 -1.65 16.52 10.38
N TRP A 224 -2.32 17.16 9.43
CA TRP A 224 -1.72 17.81 8.28
C TRP A 224 -2.39 19.16 8.02
N ASN A 225 -1.58 20.21 7.99
CA ASN A 225 -2.01 21.58 7.76
C ASN A 225 -1.85 21.93 6.28
N ASN A 226 -2.96 22.29 5.64
CA ASN A 226 -2.96 22.86 4.31
C ASN A 226 -2.95 24.39 4.41
N TRP A 227 -2.10 25.03 3.61
CA TRP A 227 -1.97 26.48 3.56
C TRP A 227 -2.45 27.00 2.21
N VAL A 228 -3.40 27.93 2.21
CA VAL A 228 -3.95 28.52 0.99
C VAL A 228 -3.64 30.01 0.97
N PHE A 229 -2.98 30.49 -0.08
CA PHE A 229 -2.68 31.91 -0.27
C PHE A 229 -3.91 32.66 -0.79
N HIS A 230 -4.20 33.81 -0.17
CA HIS A 230 -5.24 34.74 -0.59
C HIS A 230 -4.63 36.11 -0.86
N TYR A 231 -4.63 36.51 -2.13
CA TYR A 231 -4.26 37.87 -2.52
C TYR A 231 -5.37 38.85 -2.13
N SER A 232 -5.02 39.92 -1.42
CA SER A 232 -5.97 40.96 -1.03
C SER A 232 -5.27 42.30 -0.91
N THR A 233 -6.00 43.38 -1.21
CA THR A 233 -5.50 44.76 -1.07
C THR A 233 -6.52 45.60 -0.31
N ASN A 234 -6.05 46.49 0.56
CA ASN A 234 -6.94 47.41 1.27
C ASN A 234 -7.42 48.56 0.35
N ARG A 235 -8.32 49.42 0.86
CA ARG A 235 -8.87 50.56 0.09
C ARG A 235 -7.82 51.58 -0.39
N LYS A 236 -6.60 51.55 0.15
CA LYS A 236 -5.48 52.40 -0.26
C LYS A 236 -4.54 51.73 -1.26
N GLY A 237 -4.85 50.50 -1.67
CA GLY A 237 -4.00 49.68 -2.55
C GLY A 237 -2.81 49.04 -1.85
N GLU A 238 -2.75 49.07 -0.51
CA GLU A 238 -1.69 48.39 0.23
C GLU A 238 -2.00 46.89 0.29
N ASP A 239 -0.95 46.07 0.21
CA ASP A 239 -1.06 44.62 0.32
C ASP A 239 -1.64 44.20 1.67
N ASN A 240 -2.71 43.42 1.62
CA ASN A 240 -3.45 42.83 2.73
C ASN A 240 -3.61 41.31 2.52
N SER A 241 -2.72 40.70 1.72
CA SER A 241 -2.72 39.27 1.46
C SER A 241 -2.46 38.48 2.74
N TYR A 242 -3.02 37.28 2.79
CA TYR A 242 -2.93 36.38 3.94
C TYR A 242 -2.94 34.93 3.49
N PHE A 243 -2.48 34.05 4.37
CA PHE A 243 -2.63 32.62 4.23
C PHE A 243 -3.73 32.11 5.14
N THR A 244 -4.52 31.17 4.64
CA THR A 244 -5.51 30.44 5.43
C THR A 244 -4.93 29.07 5.78
N GLN A 245 -4.89 28.74 7.07
CA GLN A 245 -4.47 27.43 7.56
C GLN A 245 -5.68 26.55 7.85
N TRP A 246 -5.76 25.40 7.17
CA TRP A 246 -6.72 24.35 7.44
C TRP A 246 -6.05 23.19 8.14
N GLN A 247 -6.51 22.86 9.35
CA GLN A 247 -6.02 21.72 10.11
C GLN A 247 -6.84 20.49 9.74
N ASN A 248 -6.18 19.45 9.26
CA ASN A 248 -6.80 18.18 8.92
C ASN A 248 -6.24 17.10 9.84
N ASP A 249 -7.09 16.34 10.52
CA ASP A 249 -6.70 15.22 11.37
C ASP A 249 -7.18 13.91 10.77
N ILE A 250 -6.31 12.90 10.71
CA ILE A 250 -6.74 11.53 10.41
C ILE A 250 -7.05 10.80 11.71
N GLY A 251 -8.25 10.25 11.82
CA GLY A 251 -8.70 9.68 13.08
C GLY A 251 -10.08 9.03 13.00
N THR A 252 -10.65 8.75 14.17
CA THR A 252 -12.02 8.22 14.31
C THR A 252 -13.09 9.28 14.11
N GLY A 253 -12.69 10.55 13.98
CA GLY A 253 -13.53 11.71 13.76
C GLY A 253 -13.75 12.53 15.03
N ALA A 254 -13.96 13.84 14.85
CA ALA A 254 -14.16 14.75 15.97
C ALA A 254 -15.47 14.47 16.73
N GLY A 255 -15.35 14.37 18.05
CA GLY A 255 -16.45 14.27 19.01
C GLY A 255 -16.48 15.46 19.96
N ALA A 256 -17.37 15.43 20.96
CA ALA A 256 -17.54 16.53 21.92
C ALA A 256 -16.30 16.79 22.81
N PHE A 257 -15.45 15.77 23.02
CA PHE A 257 -14.32 15.81 23.95
C PHE A 257 -13.02 15.24 23.36
N THR A 258 -12.99 14.99 22.05
CA THR A 258 -11.86 14.40 21.35
C THR A 258 -11.87 14.85 19.90
N ASP A 259 -10.70 15.09 19.34
CA ASP A 259 -10.51 15.24 17.90
C ASP A 259 -10.59 13.89 17.15
N GLY A 260 -10.47 12.79 17.89
CA GLY A 260 -10.48 11.44 17.36
C GLY A 260 -9.13 11.01 16.81
N ALA A 261 -8.04 11.73 17.12
CA ALA A 261 -6.72 11.57 16.52
C ALA A 261 -6.24 10.11 16.49
N LEU A 262 -5.66 9.71 15.35
CA LEU A 262 -4.92 8.46 15.25
C LEU A 262 -3.73 8.49 16.22
N ASN A 263 -3.46 7.37 16.89
CA ASN A 263 -2.40 7.33 17.89
C ASN A 263 -1.00 7.58 17.29
N ASP A 264 -0.10 8.09 18.13
CA ASP A 264 1.25 8.49 17.74
C ASP A 264 2.05 7.34 17.11
N SER A 265 1.96 6.13 17.65
CA SER A 265 2.69 4.96 17.14
C SER A 265 2.25 4.59 15.72
N ALA A 266 0.95 4.66 15.44
CA ALA A 266 0.43 4.45 14.09
C ALA A 266 0.90 5.56 13.15
N CYS A 267 0.95 6.82 13.60
CA CYS A 267 1.43 7.94 12.80
C CYS A 267 2.95 7.84 12.51
N ASP A 268 3.74 7.45 13.50
CA ASP A 268 5.18 7.21 13.35
C ASP A 268 5.48 6.10 12.33
N TYR A 269 4.61 5.10 12.24
CA TYR A 269 4.69 4.04 11.25
C TYR A 269 4.23 4.47 9.87
N LEU A 270 3.13 5.23 9.83
CA LEU A 270 2.44 5.59 8.59
C LEU A 270 3.24 6.60 7.77
N PHE A 271 3.78 7.64 8.41
CA PHE A 271 4.30 8.81 7.72
C PHE A 271 5.81 8.76 7.50
N ILE A 272 6.24 9.00 6.26
CA ILE A 272 7.65 9.16 5.89
C ILE A 272 8.18 10.51 6.38
N ASP A 273 7.34 11.54 6.25
CA ASP A 273 7.68 12.94 6.42
C ASP A 273 6.74 13.65 7.39
N SER A 274 7.26 14.69 8.04
CA SER A 274 6.43 15.63 8.80
C SER A 274 5.83 16.68 7.88
N TYR A 275 6.63 17.21 6.96
CA TYR A 275 6.26 18.17 5.92
C TYR A 275 7.03 17.84 4.64
N ASP A 276 6.64 18.42 3.50
CA ASP A 276 7.25 18.14 2.20
C ASP A 276 8.79 18.21 2.29
N ASN A 277 9.46 17.10 1.98
CA ASN A 277 10.91 16.90 2.03
C ASN A 277 11.58 16.89 3.43
N VAL A 278 10.80 16.88 4.52
CA VAL A 278 11.31 16.74 5.89
C VAL A 278 11.06 15.32 6.39
N ILE A 279 11.98 14.41 6.05
CA ILE A 279 11.89 12.99 6.41
C ILE A 279 12.04 12.83 7.93
N ILE A 280 11.05 12.21 8.56
CA ILE A 280 11.05 11.83 9.99
C ILE A 280 11.24 10.33 10.18
N ASN A 281 10.83 9.53 9.19
CA ASN A 281 10.99 8.09 9.18
C ASN A 281 11.16 7.62 7.73
N SER A 282 12.40 7.35 7.31
CA SER A 282 12.66 6.84 5.96
C SER A 282 12.01 5.48 5.68
N ASN A 283 11.57 4.77 6.72
CA ASN A 283 10.88 3.48 6.64
C ASN A 283 9.35 3.62 6.80
N GLY A 284 8.82 4.85 6.85
CA GLY A 284 7.38 5.11 6.86
C GLY A 284 6.72 4.60 5.59
N LEU A 285 5.39 4.44 5.61
CA LEU A 285 4.66 3.83 4.48
C LEU A 285 4.30 4.83 3.38
N PHE A 286 3.92 6.06 3.75
CA PHE A 286 3.45 7.06 2.80
C PHE A 286 3.92 8.45 3.18
N ASN A 287 4.07 9.32 2.18
CA ASN A 287 4.19 10.76 2.45
C ASN A 287 2.86 11.27 3.04
N ARG A 288 2.96 12.15 4.03
CA ARG A 288 1.81 12.71 4.75
C ARG A 288 0.86 13.40 3.80
N ALA A 289 1.36 14.29 2.94
CA ALA A 289 0.55 14.97 1.94
C ALA A 289 -0.23 14.00 1.04
N PHE A 290 0.35 12.84 0.69
CA PHE A 290 -0.32 11.84 -0.13
C PHE A 290 -1.53 11.22 0.59
N VAL A 291 -1.39 10.86 1.87
CA VAL A 291 -2.50 10.31 2.68
C VAL A 291 -3.67 11.31 2.74
N PHE A 292 -3.37 12.59 2.95
CA PHE A 292 -4.40 13.61 3.13
C PHE A 292 -5.04 14.14 1.84
N THR A 293 -4.41 13.95 0.68
CA THR A 293 -4.89 14.62 -0.56
C THR A 293 -5.15 13.70 -1.73
N LYS A 294 -4.54 12.51 -1.75
CA LYS A 294 -4.53 11.62 -2.92
C LYS A 294 -4.95 10.18 -2.59
N MET A 295 -4.80 9.74 -1.35
CA MET A 295 -5.18 8.39 -0.96
C MET A 295 -6.70 8.22 -1.09
N ALA A 296 -7.10 7.31 -1.98
CA ALA A 296 -8.51 7.07 -2.26
C ALA A 296 -9.23 6.47 -1.05
N ASN A 297 -10.55 6.69 -1.00
CA ASN A 297 -11.49 6.02 -0.10
C ASN A 297 -11.39 6.34 1.39
N ILE A 298 -10.53 7.28 1.81
CA ILE A 298 -10.65 7.88 3.15
C ILE A 298 -11.72 8.96 3.08
N LYS A 299 -12.70 8.91 3.98
CA LYS A 299 -13.80 9.88 4.00
C LYS A 299 -13.31 11.21 4.56
N HIS A 300 -13.56 12.30 3.85
CA HIS A 300 -13.33 13.66 4.32
C HIS A 300 -14.60 14.24 4.96
N VAL A 301 -14.45 14.85 6.13
CA VAL A 301 -15.53 15.54 6.86
C VAL A 301 -15.05 16.88 7.39
N THR A 302 -16.00 17.73 7.77
CA THR A 302 -15.72 19.04 8.37
C THR A 302 -16.29 19.09 9.77
N HIS A 303 -15.52 19.61 10.72
CA HIS A 303 -15.96 19.92 12.07
C HIS A 303 -15.93 21.44 12.27
N THR A 304 -17.05 22.02 12.70
CA THR A 304 -17.15 23.45 12.99
C THR A 304 -17.23 23.66 14.49
N TYR A 305 -16.31 24.44 15.05
CA TYR A 305 -16.41 24.87 16.44
C TYR A 305 -17.60 25.81 16.59
N ASN A 306 -18.59 25.42 17.40
CA ASN A 306 -19.63 26.33 17.85
C ASN A 306 -19.02 27.18 18.98
N HIS A 307 -18.61 28.40 18.64
CA HIS A 307 -18.20 29.41 19.62
C HIS A 307 -19.42 30.02 20.35
#